data_AF-A0A2L0D2P0-F1
#
_entry.id   AF-A0A2L0D2P0-F1
#
_cell.length_a   1.000
_cell.length_b   1.000
_cell.length_c   1.000
_cell.angle_alpha   90.00
_cell.angle_beta   90.00
_cell.angle_gamma   90.00
#
_symmetry.space_group_name_H-M   'P 1'
#
loop_
_entity.id
_entity.type
_entity.pdbx_description
1 polymer ?
#
loop_
_entity_poly.entity_id
_entity_poly.type
_entity_poly.pdbx_seq_one_letter_code
_entity_poly.pdbx_strand_id
1 'polypeptide(L)' 'MVTDQDYHKIANDVYKVDSSKLKIPRREGEEVAVGKYIILKSEDNTENGMQAMAVAPVDKYVVSGVNWYIVP' A
#
# COMPACT_ATOMS: atom_id res chain seq x y z
N MET A 1 -0.05 7.83 16.84
CA MET A 1 -0.16 6.49 17.44
C MET A 1 -1.02 5.64 16.53
N VAL A 2 -0.55 4.44 16.18
CA VAL A 2 -1.32 3.50 15.35
C VAL A 2 -2.43 2.90 16.20
N THR A 3 -3.64 2.80 15.65
CA THR A 3 -4.80 2.24 16.33
C THR A 3 -5.25 0.93 15.67
N ASP A 4 -5.98 0.08 16.40
CA ASP A 4 -6.60 -1.13 15.84
C ASP A 4 -7.51 -0.83 14.64
N GLN A 5 -8.16 0.35 14.67
CA GLN A 5 -8.95 0.83 13.54
C GLN A 5 -8.10 1.12 12.30
N ASP A 6 -6.85 1.56 12.48
CA ASP A 6 -5.93 1.79 11.36
C ASP A 6 -5.48 0.47 10.74
N TYR A 7 -5.19 -0.57 11.55
CA TYR A 7 -4.91 -1.91 11.04
C TYR A 7 -6.08 -2.51 10.25
N HIS A 8 -7.31 -2.36 10.77
CA HIS A 8 -8.50 -2.84 10.06
C HIS A 8 -8.67 -2.14 8.70
N LYS A 9 -8.41 -0.83 8.64
CA LYS A 9 -8.47 -0.08 7.38
C LYS A 9 -7.39 -0.50 6.39
N ILE A 10 -6.15 -0.68 6.85
CA ILE A 10 -5.05 -1.16 6.01
C ILE A 10 -5.39 -2.54 5.44
N ALA A 11 -5.88 -3.47 6.28
CA ALA A 11 -6.28 -4.80 5.84
C ALA A 11 -7.38 -4.77 4.77
N ASN A 12 -8.38 -3.88 4.92
CA ASN A 12 -9.41 -3.69 3.90
C ASN A 12 -8.85 -3.09 2.59
N ASP A 13 -7.83 -2.23 2.69
CA ASP A 13 -7.18 -1.64 1.52
C ASP A 13 -6.26 -2.62 0.78
N VAL A 14 -5.71 -3.65 1.45
CA VAL A 14 -4.94 -4.74 0.79
C VAL A 14 -5.79 -5.44 -0.29
N TYR A 15 -7.07 -5.70 -0.01
CA TYR A 15 -7.98 -6.31 -0.99
C TYR A 15 -8.20 -5.47 -2.26
N LYS A 16 -7.83 -4.18 -2.21
CA LYS A 16 -7.93 -3.27 -3.36
C LYS A 16 -6.67 -3.28 -4.23
N VAL A 17 -5.64 -4.02 -3.85
CA VAL A 17 -4.45 -4.29 -4.69
C VAL A 17 -4.78 -5.32 -5.78
N ASP A 18 -5.83 -6.13 -5.58
CA ASP A 18 -6.33 -7.13 -6.52
C ASP A 18 -6.77 -6.51 -7.87
N SER A 19 -6.02 -6.83 -8.92
CA SER A 19 -6.28 -6.34 -10.27
C SER A 19 -7.50 -6.93 -10.95
N SER A 20 -7.99 -8.07 -10.44
CA SER A 20 -9.19 -8.73 -10.97
C SER A 20 -10.49 -8.17 -10.40
N LYS A 21 -10.44 -7.54 -9.21
CA LYS A 21 -11.61 -7.04 -8.49
C LYS A 21 -11.87 -5.55 -8.68
N LEU A 22 -10.83 -4.77 -8.97
CA LEU A 22 -10.93 -3.34 -9.20
C LEU A 22 -10.38 -2.96 -10.57
N LYS A 23 -11.11 -2.07 -11.27
CA LYS A 23 -10.63 -1.47 -12.53
C LYS A 23 -9.35 -0.67 -12.36
N ILE A 24 -9.16 -0.08 -11.17
CA ILE A 24 -7.97 0.68 -10.80
C ILE A 24 -7.52 0.16 -9.44
N PRO A 25 -6.56 -0.78 -9.41
CA PRO A 25 -6.03 -1.33 -8.17
C PRO A 25 -5.10 -0.34 -7.49
N ARG A 26 -4.98 -0.46 -6.17
CA ARG A 26 -4.08 0.39 -5.36
C ARG A 26 -2.62 0.05 -5.65
N ARG A 27 -1.81 1.07 -5.91
CA ARG A 27 -0.37 0.93 -6.22
C ARG A 27 0.51 1.85 -5.39
N GLU A 28 1.82 1.62 -5.51
CA GLU A 28 2.88 2.42 -4.91
C GLU A 28 2.64 3.92 -5.06
N GLY A 29 2.84 4.66 -3.96
CA GLY A 29 2.63 6.10 -3.89
C GLY A 29 1.20 6.53 -3.54
N GLU A 30 0.21 5.63 -3.55
CA GLU A 30 -1.15 5.98 -3.12
C GLU A 30 -1.30 6.00 -1.60
N GLU A 31 -2.20 6.87 -1.12
CA GLU A 31 -2.54 6.95 0.29
C GLU A 31 -3.67 5.99 0.68
N VAL A 32 -3.52 5.34 1.84
CA VAL A 32 -4.45 4.34 2.39
C VAL A 32 -4.80 4.64 3.84
N ALA A 33 -5.80 3.92 4.37
CA ALA A 33 -6.35 4.11 5.70
C ALA A 33 -6.69 5.58 6.02
N VAL A 34 -7.37 6.23 5.06
CA VAL A 34 -7.84 7.63 5.15
C VAL A 34 -6.68 8.63 5.23
N GLY A 35 -5.70 8.50 4.32
CA GLY A 35 -4.61 9.49 4.19
C GLY A 35 -3.51 9.37 5.25
N LYS A 36 -3.52 8.31 6.06
CA LYS A 36 -2.58 8.13 7.16
C LYS A 36 -1.32 7.37 6.77
N TYR A 37 -1.37 6.61 5.68
CA TYR A 37 -0.28 5.76 5.23
C TYR A 37 -0.11 5.85 3.72
N ILE A 38 1.11 5.67 3.23
CA ILE A 38 1.45 5.60 1.81
C ILE A 38 1.91 4.18 1.46
N ILE A 39 1.50 3.69 0.30
CA ILE A 39 1.94 2.39 -0.22
C ILE A 39 3.40 2.52 -0.69
N LEU A 40 4.29 1.74 -0.09
CA LEU A 40 5.69 1.63 -0.51
C LEU A 40 5.88 0.59 -1.61
N LYS A 41 5.16 -0.53 -1.49
CA LYS A 41 5.19 -1.64 -2.43
C LYS A 41 3.85 -2.36 -2.42
N SER A 42 3.38 -2.76 -3.59
CA SER A 42 2.18 -3.59 -3.75
C SER A 42 2.50 -4.76 -4.66
N GLU A 43 2.10 -5.97 -4.26
CA GLU A 43 2.25 -7.18 -5.05
C GLU A 43 0.90 -7.90 -5.16
N ASP A 44 0.51 -8.20 -6.40
CA ASP A 44 -0.66 -8.99 -6.77
C ASP A 44 -0.18 -10.17 -7.59
N ASN A 45 -0.02 -11.32 -6.95
CA ASN A 45 0.31 -12.56 -7.64
C ASN A 45 -0.97 -13.35 -7.88
N THR A 46 -1.48 -13.24 -9.10
CA THR A 46 -2.74 -13.87 -9.51
C THR A 46 -2.60 -15.38 -9.74
N GLU A 47 -1.38 -15.91 -9.88
CA GLU A 47 -1.13 -17.35 -10.06
C GLU A 47 -1.37 -18.13 -8.76
N ASN A 48 -1.00 -17.54 -7.62
CA ASN A 48 -1.19 -18.14 -6.29
C ASN A 48 -2.23 -17.39 -5.43
N GLY A 49 -2.84 -16.33 -5.95
CA GLY A 49 -3.85 -15.51 -5.28
C GLY A 49 -3.30 -14.65 -4.14
N MET A 50 -1.98 -14.41 -4.08
CA MET A 50 -1.36 -13.62 -3.04
C MET A 50 -1.55 -12.12 -3.30
N GLN A 51 -1.98 -11.42 -2.26
CA GLN A 51 -2.10 -9.96 -2.25
C GLN A 51 -1.29 -9.43 -1.07
N ALA A 52 -0.30 -8.60 -1.34
CA ALA A 52 0.57 -8.03 -0.32
C ALA A 52 0.74 -6.53 -0.54
N MET A 53 0.73 -5.78 0.57
CA MET A 53 0.90 -4.33 0.56
C MET A 53 1.80 -3.92 1.71
N ALA A 54 2.92 -3.29 1.39
CA ALA A 54 3.80 -2.65 2.37
C ALA A 54 3.45 -1.17 2.46
N VAL A 55 3.26 -0.66 3.68
CA VAL A 55 2.86 0.73 3.92
C VAL A 55 3.75 1.41 4.94
N ALA A 56 3.90 2.73 4.81
CA ALA A 56 4.55 3.58 5.80
C ALA A 56 3.61 4.70 6.26
N PRO A 57 3.69 5.17 7.52
CA PRO A 57 2.89 6.31 7.97
C PRO A 57 3.25 7.57 7.18
N VAL A 58 2.23 8.32 6.80
CA VAL A 58 2.35 9.67 6.24
C VAL A 58 2.62 10.60 7.41
N ASP A 59 3.84 10.57 7.94
CA ASP A 59 4.32 11.66 8.78
C ASP A 59 4.69 12.84 7.86
N LYS A 60 4.64 14.08 8.36
CA LYS A 60 4.72 15.33 7.56
C LYS A 60 6.02 15.54 6.75
N TYR A 61 6.91 14.55 6.73
CA TYR A 61 8.14 14.49 5.97
C TYR A 61 8.04 13.44 4.86
N VAL A 62 7.02 13.55 4.00
CA VAL A 62 7.08 12.93 2.67
C VAL A 62 8.23 13.62 1.92
N VAL A 63 9.45 13.14 2.14
CA VAL A 63 10.59 13.50 1.31
C VAL A 63 10.35 12.83 -0.03
N SER A 64 9.81 13.63 -0.96
CA SER A 64 9.54 13.35 -2.37
C SER A 64 10.82 13.02 -3.17
N GLY A 65 11.71 12.14 -2.67
CA GLY A 65 13.03 11.95 -3.26
C GLY A 65 13.74 10.63 -3.02
N VAL A 66 13.11 9.62 -2.39
CA VAL A 66 13.79 8.32 -2.22
C VAL A 66 13.54 7.44 -3.44
N ASN A 67 14.40 7.59 -4.45
CA ASN A 67 14.53 6.66 -5.57
C ASN A 67 15.24 5.40 -5.08
N TRP A 68 14.49 4.31 -4.86
CA TRP A 68 15.06 3.01 -4.51
C TRP A 68 15.57 2.34 -5.79
N TYR A 69 16.85 2.52 -6.12
CA TYR A 69 17.52 1.68 -7.08
C TYR A 69 17.60 0.25 -6.51
N ILE A 70 16.85 -0.68 -7.10
CA ILE A 70 17.07 -2.11 -6.92
C ILE A 70 18.38 -2.42 -7.66
N VAL A 71 19.45 -2.68 -6.90
CA VAL A 71 20.70 -3.22 -7.45
C VAL A 71 20.44 -4.71 -7.77
N PRO A 72 20.84 -5.19 -8.97
CA PRO A 72 20.55 -6.55 -9.45
C PRO A 72 21.14 -7.67 -8.59
#